data_AF-A0A2E8TPR3-F1
#
_entry.id   AF-A0A2E8TPR3-F1
#
_cell.length_a   1.000
_cell.length_b   1.000
_cell.length_c   1.000
_cell.angle_alpha   90.00
_cell.angle_beta   90.00
_cell.angle_gamma   90.00
#
_symmetry.space_group_name_H-M   'P 1'
#
loop_
_entity.id
_entity.type
_entity.pdbx_description
1 polymer ?
#
loop_
_entity_poly.entity_id
_entity_poly.type
_entity_poly.pdbx_seq_one_letter_code
_entity_poly.pdbx_strand_id
1 'polypeptide(L)'
;MKNLFKIFCLISVFFSFSAYGACEYPRKAEIPNGTTSTTDEFMTGYQAVRQWIEDMNDYMECIDKDTVAMISMLKINQQHTPEAEATIIEHQDKKYNAAVEDQQKVAELLNIEVRAYKAKEQ
;
A
#
# COMPACT_ATOMS: atom_id res chain seq x y z
N MET A 1 -60.67 4.68 6.24
CA MET A 1 -60.08 4.01 7.42
C MET A 1 -58.79 3.35 6.93
N LYS A 2 -57.65 4.05 6.90
CA LYS A 2 -56.69 4.21 8.02
C LYS A 2 -56.52 2.89 8.79
N ASN A 3 -55.37 2.24 8.60
CA ASN A 3 -54.59 1.39 9.51
C ASN A 3 -53.34 0.97 8.71
N LEU A 4 -52.19 1.65 8.79
CA LEU A 4 -51.17 1.51 9.84
C LEU A 4 -51.05 0.05 10.32
N PHE A 5 -49.96 -0.66 9.99
CA PHE A 5 -48.72 -0.70 10.80
C PHE A 5 -47.94 -2.02 10.56
N LYS A 6 -46.61 -1.88 10.41
CA LYS A 6 -45.50 -2.81 10.76
C LYS A 6 -45.11 -3.87 9.74
N ILE A 7 -43.83 -4.26 9.89
CA ILE A 7 -43.06 -5.35 9.25
C ILE A 7 -42.21 -4.83 8.08
N PHE A 8 -40.88 -4.88 8.05
CA PHE A 8 -39.82 -5.23 9.01
C PHE A 8 -38.54 -4.78 8.28
N CYS A 9 -37.89 -3.70 8.71
CA CYS A 9 -36.59 -3.31 8.14
C CYS A 9 -35.54 -4.30 8.66
N LEU A 10 -35.26 -5.34 7.87
CA LEU A 10 -34.05 -6.15 7.99
C LEU A 10 -32.85 -5.28 7.62
N ILE A 11 -32.27 -4.62 8.63
CA ILE A 11 -30.96 -3.98 8.51
C ILE A 11 -29.93 -5.11 8.58
N SER A 12 -29.55 -5.61 7.40
CA SER A 12 -28.40 -6.48 7.22
C SER A 12 -27.15 -5.68 7.57
N VAL A 13 -26.67 -5.78 8.81
CA VAL A 13 -25.35 -5.28 9.18
C VAL A 13 -24.34 -6.20 8.51
N PHE A 14 -23.86 -5.80 7.33
CA PHE A 14 -22.65 -6.38 6.76
C PHE A 14 -21.49 -5.92 7.65
N PHE A 15 -21.13 -6.76 8.62
CA PHE A 15 -19.83 -6.69 9.26
C PHE A 15 -18.82 -7.15 8.20
N SER A 16 -18.26 -6.20 7.45
CA SER A 16 -17.01 -6.43 6.73
C SER A 16 -15.94 -6.63 7.80
N PHE A 17 -15.76 -7.87 8.23
CA PHE A 17 -14.56 -8.26 8.95
C PHE A 17 -13.45 -8.15 7.91
N SER A 18 -12.75 -7.02 7.89
CA SER A 18 -11.47 -6.93 7.21
C SER A 18 -10.58 -7.96 7.89
N ALA A 19 -10.50 -9.15 7.29
CA ALA A 19 -9.39 -10.04 7.51
C ALA A 19 -8.17 -9.23 7.09
N TYR A 20 -7.48 -8.63 8.06
CA TYR A 20 -6.17 -8.08 7.84
C TYR A 20 -5.28 -9.27 7.48
N GLY A 21 -5.22 -9.58 6.18
CA GLY A 21 -4.17 -10.42 5.63
C GLY A 21 -2.82 -9.79 5.95
N ALA A 22 -1.75 -10.59 5.88
CA ALA A 22 -0.40 -10.05 5.96
C ALA A 22 -0.27 -8.86 4.98
N CYS A 23 0.46 -7.80 5.37
CA CYS A 23 0.72 -6.69 4.47
C CYS A 23 1.41 -7.20 3.20
N GLU A 24 0.67 -7.24 2.09
CA GLU A 24 1.18 -7.79 0.83
C GLU A 24 1.98 -6.71 0.10
N TYR A 25 3.21 -7.04 -0.26
CA TYR A 25 4.06 -6.13 -1.01
C TYR A 25 3.51 -5.94 -2.43
N PRO A 26 3.20 -4.70 -2.87
CA PRO A 26 2.64 -4.45 -4.20
C PRO A 26 3.57 -4.93 -5.32
N ARG A 27 2.97 -5.51 -6.36
CA ARG A 27 3.74 -5.90 -7.57
C ARG A 27 4.31 -4.64 -8.22
N LYS A 28 5.63 -4.59 -8.36
CA LYS A 28 6.34 -3.48 -9.02
C LYS A 28 5.85 -3.28 -10.45
N ALA A 29 5.46 -2.04 -10.77
CA ALA A 29 5.11 -1.64 -12.12
C ALA A 29 6.37 -1.54 -13.01
N GLU A 30 6.20 -1.81 -14.31
CA GLU A 30 7.26 -1.61 -15.29
C GLU A 30 7.42 -0.11 -15.59
N ILE A 31 8.66 0.38 -15.57
CA ILE A 31 8.95 1.78 -15.86
C ILE A 31 8.96 1.95 -17.39
N PRO A 32 8.17 2.86 -17.96
CA PRO A 32 8.12 3.07 -19.41
C PRO A 32 9.45 3.64 -19.93
N ASN A 33 9.81 3.29 -21.16
CA ASN A 33 11.03 3.80 -21.79
C ASN A 33 10.76 5.13 -22.51
N GLY A 34 11.41 6.21 -22.07
CA GLY A 34 11.20 7.53 -22.66
C GLY A 34 11.69 7.67 -24.10
N THR A 35 12.67 6.85 -24.51
CA THR A 35 13.27 6.93 -25.86
C THR A 35 12.54 6.10 -26.90
N THR A 36 11.98 4.94 -26.52
CA THR A 36 11.43 3.97 -27.49
C THR A 36 9.92 3.80 -27.40
N SER A 37 9.28 4.06 -26.25
CA SER A 37 7.83 3.93 -26.13
C SER A 37 7.12 4.96 -27.00
N THR A 38 5.98 4.57 -27.56
CA THR A 38 4.98 5.52 -28.09
C THR A 38 4.42 6.39 -26.95
N THR A 39 3.76 7.49 -27.28
CA THR A 39 3.10 8.36 -26.28
C THR A 39 2.12 7.59 -25.41
N ASP A 40 1.25 6.76 -26.02
CA ASP A 40 0.23 6.01 -25.28
C ASP A 40 0.85 4.96 -24.35
N GLU A 41 1.88 4.23 -24.81
CA GLU A 41 2.64 3.28 -23.99
C GLU A 41 3.35 3.99 -22.83
N PHE A 42 3.99 5.13 -23.10
CA PHE A 42 4.70 5.89 -22.07
C PHE A 42 3.75 6.38 -20.99
N MET A 43 2.61 6.97 -21.38
CA MET A 43 1.62 7.48 -20.44
C MET A 43 0.95 6.36 -19.64
N THR A 44 0.69 5.21 -20.26
CA THR A 44 0.15 4.03 -19.57
C THR A 44 1.14 3.51 -18.53
N GLY A 45 2.42 3.34 -18.89
CA GLY A 45 3.46 2.92 -17.93
C GLY A 45 3.67 3.95 -16.82
N TYR A 46 3.64 5.25 -17.14
CA TYR A 46 3.78 6.33 -16.15
C TYR A 46 2.65 6.27 -15.11
N GLN A 47 1.41 6.07 -15.55
CA GLN A 47 0.26 5.90 -14.65
C GLN A 47 0.38 4.62 -13.82
N ALA A 48 0.86 3.52 -14.39
CA ALA A 48 1.07 2.28 -13.65
C ALA A 48 2.13 2.45 -12.54
N VAL A 49 3.24 3.15 -12.80
CA VAL A 49 4.25 3.45 -11.77
C VAL A 49 3.67 4.35 -10.68
N ARG A 50 2.85 5.35 -11.04
CA ARG A 50 2.15 6.18 -10.06
C ARG A 50 1.21 5.37 -9.16
N GLN A 51 0.41 4.49 -9.75
CA GLN A 51 -0.47 3.61 -8.97
C GLN A 51 0.34 2.73 -8.03
N TRP A 52 1.44 2.15 -8.50
CA TRP A 52 2.33 1.35 -7.65
C TRP A 52 2.90 2.17 -6.47
N ILE A 53 3.24 3.45 -6.65
CA ILE A 53 3.69 4.32 -5.55
C ILE A 53 2.57 4.51 -4.51
N GLU A 54 1.33 4.69 -4.96
CA GLU A 54 0.16 4.81 -4.07
C GLU A 54 -0.08 3.49 -3.30
N ASP A 55 -0.05 2.35 -3.99
CA ASP A 55 -0.17 1.02 -3.38
C ASP A 55 0.95 0.75 -2.36
N MET A 56 2.17 1.26 -2.62
CA MET A 56 3.30 1.16 -1.69
C MET A 56 3.10 2.01 -0.44
N ASN A 57 2.42 3.15 -0.53
CA ASN A 57 2.05 3.94 0.64
C ASN A 57 1.03 3.19 1.50
N ASP A 58 0.04 2.56 0.87
CA ASP A 58 -0.93 1.71 1.57
C ASP A 58 -0.26 0.52 2.26
N TYR A 59 0.75 -0.08 1.62
CA TYR A 59 1.57 -1.14 2.21
C TYR A 59 2.35 -0.65 3.45
N MET A 60 2.96 0.52 3.39
CA MET A 60 3.66 1.11 4.55
C MET A 60 2.70 1.44 5.69
N GLU A 61 1.51 2.00 5.40
CA GLU A 61 0.48 2.21 6.42
C GLU A 61 -0.01 0.88 7.02
N CYS A 62 -0.07 -0.19 6.22
CA CYS A 62 -0.36 -1.52 6.72
C CYS A 62 0.73 -2.01 7.69
N ILE A 63 2.02 -1.83 7.37
CA ILE A 63 3.13 -2.20 8.26
C ILE A 63 2.98 -1.52 9.63
N ASP A 64 2.65 -0.23 9.65
CA ASP A 64 2.46 0.51 10.90
C ASP A 64 1.31 -0.08 11.74
N LYS A 65 0.18 -0.39 11.09
CA LYS A 65 -0.97 -1.02 11.74
C LYS A 65 -0.64 -2.42 12.26
N ASP A 66 0.08 -3.21 11.47
CA ASP A 66 0.50 -4.58 11.81
C ASP A 66 1.46 -4.55 13.02
N THR A 67 2.39 -3.60 13.04
CA THR A 67 3.30 -3.35 14.18
C THR A 67 2.53 -3.11 15.48
N VAL A 68 1.55 -2.20 15.44
CA VAL A 68 0.68 -1.91 16.59
C VAL A 68 -0.13 -3.14 17.00
N ALA A 69 -0.65 -3.90 16.03
CA ALA A 69 -1.43 -5.11 16.30
C ALA A 69 -0.59 -6.19 16.98
N MET A 70 0.63 -6.47 16.49
CA MET A 70 1.55 -7.43 17.09
C MET A 70 1.92 -7.07 18.52
N ILE A 71 2.28 -5.80 18.77
CA ILE A 71 2.59 -5.34 20.13
C ILE A 71 1.36 -5.46 21.05
N SER A 72 0.18 -5.13 20.53
CA SER A 72 -1.08 -5.29 21.27
C SER A 72 -1.38 -6.75 21.60
N MET A 73 -1.12 -7.67 20.68
CA MET A 73 -1.28 -9.11 20.91
C MET A 73 -0.32 -9.63 21.99
N LEU A 74 0.94 -9.16 22.03
CA LEU A 74 1.85 -9.48 23.12
C LEU A 74 1.29 -9.03 24.48
N LYS A 75 0.71 -7.82 24.55
CA LYS A 75 0.10 -7.29 25.78
C LYS A 75 -1.11 -8.11 26.22
N ILE A 76 -2.01 -8.44 25.29
CA ILE A 76 -3.19 -9.28 25.55
C ILE A 76 -2.77 -10.65 26.10
N ASN A 77 -1.72 -11.24 25.52
CA ASN A 77 -1.22 -12.57 25.91
C ASN A 77 -0.29 -12.54 27.13
N GLN A 78 -0.08 -11.39 27.77
CA GLN A 78 0.86 -11.23 28.90
C GLN A 78 2.32 -11.66 28.56
N GLN A 79 2.69 -11.54 27.30
CA GLN A 79 4.02 -11.86 26.74
C GLN A 79 4.83 -10.61 26.39
N HIS A 80 4.28 -9.43 26.68
CA HIS A 80 4.95 -8.16 26.40
C HIS A 80 6.21 -7.98 27.26
N THR A 81 7.34 -7.83 26.59
CA THR A 81 8.62 -7.43 27.18
C THR A 81 9.26 -6.36 26.31
N PRO A 82 10.13 -5.49 26.85
CA PRO A 82 10.85 -4.50 26.06
C PRO A 82 11.63 -5.10 24.88
N GLU A 83 12.22 -6.28 25.08
CA GLU A 83 13.01 -6.97 24.05
C GLU A 83 12.12 -7.55 22.93
N ALA A 84 10.96 -8.12 23.27
CA ALA A 84 10.00 -8.61 22.27
C ALA A 84 9.41 -7.46 21.43
N GLU A 85 9.09 -6.32 22.06
CA GLU A 85 8.63 -5.13 21.34
C GLU A 85 9.72 -4.56 20.43
N ALA A 86 10.95 -4.41 20.93
CA ALA A 86 12.08 -3.94 20.14
C ALA A 86 12.36 -4.84 18.92
N THR A 87 12.24 -6.16 19.09
CA THR A 87 12.38 -7.13 17.99
C THR A 87 11.31 -6.90 16.92
N ILE A 88 10.04 -6.72 17.31
CA ILE A 88 8.96 -6.43 16.36
C ILE A 88 9.26 -5.13 15.60
N ILE A 89 9.61 -4.06 16.30
CA ILE A 89 9.91 -2.75 15.71
C ILE A 89 11.07 -2.87 14.72
N GLU A 90 12.19 -3.50 15.11
CA GLU A 90 13.35 -3.67 14.23
C GLU A 90 12.97 -4.42 12.93
N HIS A 91 12.18 -5.49 13.04
CA HIS A 91 11.75 -6.24 11.86
C HIS A 91 10.80 -5.46 10.96
N GLN A 92 9.92 -4.63 11.53
CA GLN A 92 8.97 -3.84 10.76
C GLN A 92 9.63 -2.61 10.14
N ASP A 93 10.54 -1.95 10.85
CA ASP A 93 11.38 -0.87 10.32
C ASP A 93 12.21 -1.34 9.12
N LYS A 94 12.75 -2.56 9.15
CA LYS A 94 13.46 -3.13 7.98
C LYS A 94 12.56 -3.21 6.75
N LYS A 95 11.30 -3.63 6.89
CA LYS A 95 10.35 -3.70 5.78
C LYS A 95 9.96 -2.31 5.30
N TYR A 96 9.69 -1.39 6.22
CA TYR A 96 9.33 -0.02 5.92
C TYR A 96 10.46 0.70 5.17
N ASN A 97 11.68 0.62 5.69
CA ASN A 97 12.84 1.26 5.06
C ASN A 97 13.13 0.66 3.67
N ALA A 98 13.00 -0.67 3.51
CA ALA A 98 13.13 -1.29 2.20
C ALA A 98 12.08 -0.78 1.19
N ALA A 99 10.84 -0.55 1.63
CA ALA A 99 9.79 0.03 0.80
C ALA A 99 10.13 1.47 0.37
N VAL A 100 10.64 2.29 1.29
CA VAL A 100 11.09 3.66 1.02
C VAL A 100 12.24 3.67 0.00
N GLU A 101 13.25 2.81 0.19
CA GLU A 101 14.38 2.68 -0.74
C GLU A 101 13.92 2.28 -2.15
N ASP A 102 12.97 1.34 -2.24
CA ASP A 102 12.42 0.90 -3.52
C ASP A 102 11.63 2.02 -4.23
N GLN A 103 10.81 2.78 -3.48
CA GLN A 103 10.11 3.94 -4.02
C GLN A 103 11.08 5.01 -4.53
N GLN A 104 12.15 5.32 -3.77
CA GLN A 104 13.18 6.28 -4.17
C GLN A 104 13.85 5.86 -5.47
N LYS A 105 14.28 4.60 -5.57
CA LYS A 105 14.92 4.07 -6.78
C LYS A 105 14.00 4.13 -8.00
N VAL A 106 12.73 3.76 -7.84
CA VAL A 106 11.76 3.83 -8.94
C VAL A 106 11.48 5.27 -9.35
N ALA A 107 11.37 6.20 -8.39
CA ALA A 107 11.18 7.63 -8.68
C ALA A 107 12.39 8.23 -9.43
N GLU A 108 13.61 7.88 -9.05
CA GLU A 108 14.83 8.30 -9.75
C GLU A 108 14.84 7.80 -11.20
N LEU A 109 14.57 6.51 -11.42
CA LEU A 109 14.50 5.93 -12.76
C LEU A 109 13.37 6.55 -13.60
N LEU A 110 12.18 6.72 -13.03
CA LEU A 110 11.06 7.36 -13.73
C LEU A 110 11.41 8.79 -14.15
N ASN A 111 12.12 9.54 -13.30
CA ASN A 111 12.56 10.90 -13.63
C ASN A 111 13.53 10.94 -14.82
N ILE A 112 14.42 9.94 -14.95
CA ILE A 112 15.30 9.80 -16.11
C ILE A 112 14.47 9.56 -17.38
N GLU A 113 13.54 8.61 -17.33
CA GLU A 113 12.70 8.26 -18.48
C GLU A 113 11.76 9.40 -18.89
N VAL A 114 11.21 10.16 -17.94
CA VAL A 114 10.41 11.36 -18.23
C VAL A 114 11.23 12.44 -18.93
N ARG A 115 12.51 12.62 -18.57
CA ARG A 115 13.39 13.56 -19.28
C ARG A 115 13.68 13.07 -20.70
N ALA A 116 13.96 11.79 -20.87
CA ALA A 116 14.20 11.19 -22.17
C ALA A 116 12.98 11.31 -23.09
N TYR A 117 11.78 11.03 -22.56
CA TYR A 117 10.51 11.23 -23.26
C TYR A 117 10.35 12.66 -23.75
N LYS A 118 10.50 13.64 -22.84
CA LYS A 118 10.39 15.06 -23.19
C LYS A 118 11.40 15.51 -24.25
N ALA A 119 12.60 14.95 -24.26
CA ALA A 119 13.62 15.27 -25.26
C ALA A 119 13.31 14.66 -26.64
N LYS A 120 12.63 13.51 -26.69
CA LYS A 120 12.19 12.87 -27.94
C LYS A 120 10.98 13.56 -28.58
N GLU A 121 10.09 14.10 -27.75
CA GLU A 121 8.88 14.82 -28.21
C GLU A 121 9.15 16.28 -28.63
N GLN A 122 10.41 16.75 -28.55
CA GLN A 122 10.85 18.06 -29.03
C GLN A 122 11.27 18.02 -30.51
#